data_AF-A0A971ATJ1-F1
#
_entry.id   AF-A0A971ATJ1-F1
#
_cell.length_a   1.000
_cell.length_b   1.000
_cell.length_c   1.000
_cell.angle_alpha   90.00
_cell.angle_beta   90.00
_cell.angle_gamma   90.00
#
_symmetry.space_group_name_H-M   'P 1'
#
loop_
_entity.id
_entity.type
_entity.pdbx_description
1 polymer ?
#
loop_
_entity_poly.entity_id
_entity_poly.type
_entity_poly.pdbx_seq_one_letter_code
_entity_poly.pdbx_strand_id
1 'polypeptide(L)'
;MAAQTSGQEQGTPKPRRRRRIGCIVAPIVVVAAAAGAGGIGWTMLEREHQEARSVTLDAADFTRLKDGAYHGVYAGGMYKWRTNECDVTVAGGKVTDIALVASQNLAAETANAEMLYDRVIQAQSLQVDTISGATLTGKAYLKAVEDALVQSQR
;
A
#
# COMPACT_ATOMS: atom_id res chain seq x y z
N MET A 1 39.66 12.20 88.57
CA MET A 1 38.90 11.01 89.00
C MET A 1 38.06 10.57 87.80
N ALA A 2 38.28 9.33 87.36
CA ALA A 2 37.58 8.47 86.36
C ALA A 2 36.23 8.94 85.77
N ALA A 3 35.77 8.52 84.58
CA ALA A 3 36.26 7.67 83.49
C ALA A 3 35.29 7.81 82.30
N GLN A 4 35.64 7.19 81.19
CA GLN A 4 35.01 7.21 79.87
C GLN A 4 33.62 6.53 79.80
N THR A 5 32.83 6.91 78.79
CA THR A 5 31.89 6.04 78.05
C THR A 5 31.72 6.67 76.65
N SER A 6 32.43 6.15 75.64
CA SER A 6 31.95 5.22 74.58
C SER A 6 31.05 5.86 73.52
N GLY A 7 31.46 5.74 72.25
CA GLY A 7 30.55 5.82 71.09
C GLY A 7 31.06 6.67 69.93
N GLN A 8 31.88 6.08 69.06
CA GLN A 8 32.20 6.62 67.75
C GLN A 8 31.01 6.52 66.80
N GLU A 9 30.82 7.49 65.90
CA GLU A 9 30.84 7.23 64.45
C GLU A 9 30.94 8.53 63.64
N GLN A 10 31.81 8.50 62.64
CA GLN A 10 32.07 9.55 61.67
C GLN A 10 31.04 9.46 60.53
N GLY A 11 30.58 10.61 60.01
CA GLY A 11 29.75 10.63 58.80
C GLY A 11 29.65 12.03 58.20
N THR A 12 30.22 12.21 57.02
CA THR A 12 30.39 13.47 56.28
C THR A 12 29.08 14.03 55.69
N PRO A 13 29.01 15.34 55.34
CA PRO A 13 27.78 15.94 54.82
C PRO A 13 27.70 15.84 53.28
N LYS A 14 26.56 15.44 52.72
CA LYS A 14 26.24 15.68 51.29
C LYS A 14 24.72 15.61 51.01
N PRO A 15 24.22 16.18 49.90
CA PRO A 15 23.31 17.31 49.91
C PRO A 15 21.84 16.92 49.70
N ARG A 16 20.95 17.83 50.10
CA ARG A 16 19.50 17.74 49.99
C ARG A 16 19.02 17.42 48.57
N ARG A 17 18.26 16.32 48.45
CA ARG A 17 17.59 15.84 47.25
C ARG A 17 16.55 16.87 46.76
N ARG A 18 16.88 17.61 45.69
CA ARG A 18 15.94 18.51 45.00
C ARG A 18 14.92 17.64 44.24
N ARG A 19 13.64 17.71 44.65
CA ARG A 19 12.52 17.04 43.96
C ARG A 19 12.41 17.58 42.53
N ARG A 20 12.71 16.75 41.53
CA ARG A 20 12.41 17.05 40.12
C ARG A 20 10.98 16.63 39.83
N ILE A 21 10.04 17.57 39.95
CA ILE A 21 8.69 17.46 39.40
C ILE A 21 8.68 18.39 38.19
N GLY A 22 8.87 17.84 37.00
CA GLY A 22 8.95 18.63 35.76
C GLY A 22 9.74 17.89 34.69
N CYS A 23 9.11 16.91 34.02
CA CYS A 23 9.52 16.36 32.71
C CYS A 23 8.53 15.33 32.10
N ILE A 24 7.27 15.25 32.54
CA ILE A 24 6.30 14.25 31.99
C ILE A 24 5.14 14.88 31.21
N VAL A 25 4.98 16.21 31.24
CA VAL A 25 3.88 16.89 30.51
C VAL A 25 4.28 17.30 29.08
N ALA A 26 5.57 17.25 28.74
CA ALA A 26 6.08 17.65 27.43
C ALA A 26 5.82 16.69 26.25
N PRO A 27 5.64 15.35 26.40
CA PRO A 27 5.35 14.51 25.23
C PRO A 27 3.86 14.46 24.87
N ILE A 28 2.94 14.95 25.72
CA ILE A 28 1.49 14.83 25.44
C ILE A 28 0.99 15.95 24.51
N VAL A 29 1.61 17.13 24.52
CA VAL A 29 1.17 18.25 23.67
C VAL A 29 1.57 18.07 22.19
N VAL A 30 2.58 17.23 21.89
CA VAL A 30 2.96 16.92 20.50
C VAL A 30 2.01 15.92 19.84
N VAL A 31 1.34 15.06 20.60
CA VAL A 31 0.37 14.09 20.04
C VAL A 31 -0.96 14.75 19.65
N ALA A 32 -1.36 15.84 20.32
CA ALA A 32 -2.61 16.52 20.01
C ALA A 32 -2.56 17.38 18.73
N ALA A 33 -1.37 17.87 18.33
CA ALA A 33 -1.22 18.66 17.10
C ALA A 33 -1.21 17.82 15.81
N ALA A 34 -0.88 16.52 15.90
CA ALA A 34 -0.97 15.60 14.77
C ALA A 34 -2.43 15.20 14.43
N ALA A 35 -3.38 15.39 15.34
CA ALA A 35 -4.77 15.00 15.12
C ALA A 35 -5.56 15.98 14.23
N GLY A 36 -5.21 17.27 14.19
CA GLY A 36 -5.95 18.29 13.43
C GLY A 36 -5.70 18.23 11.92
N ALA A 37 -4.45 18.00 11.50
CA ALA A 37 -4.11 17.78 10.08
C ALA A 37 -4.11 16.28 9.71
N GLY A 38 -3.82 15.41 10.68
CA GLY A 38 -3.87 13.96 10.49
C GLY A 38 -5.30 13.45 10.27
N GLY A 39 -6.31 13.91 11.03
CA GLY A 39 -7.67 13.36 10.91
C GLY A 39 -8.34 13.57 9.55
N ILE A 40 -8.10 14.71 8.89
CA ILE A 40 -8.69 15.02 7.58
C ILE A 40 -7.87 14.39 6.44
N GLY A 41 -6.53 14.39 6.52
CA GLY A 41 -5.68 13.75 5.51
C GLY A 41 -5.71 12.22 5.57
N TRP A 42 -5.75 11.65 6.77
CA TRP A 42 -5.77 10.19 7.00
C TRP A 42 -7.09 9.57 6.50
N THR A 43 -8.22 10.23 6.74
CA THR A 43 -9.53 9.76 6.26
C THR A 43 -9.67 9.78 4.73
N MET A 44 -8.98 10.68 4.02
CA MET A 44 -8.98 10.70 2.55
C MET A 44 -8.18 9.54 1.95
N LEU A 45 -6.99 9.27 2.50
CA LEU A 45 -6.12 8.17 2.06
C LEU A 45 -6.80 6.81 2.30
N GLU A 46 -7.47 6.65 3.43
CA GLU A 46 -8.18 5.41 3.75
C GLU A 46 -9.32 5.11 2.79
N ARG A 47 -10.05 6.14 2.34
CA ARG A 47 -11.14 5.97 1.36
C ARG A 47 -10.64 5.42 0.04
N GLU A 48 -9.54 5.94 -0.48
CA GLU A 48 -8.89 5.43 -1.70
C GLU A 48 -8.42 3.98 -1.53
N HIS A 49 -7.82 3.64 -0.38
CA HIS A 49 -7.42 2.27 -0.11
C HIS A 49 -8.61 1.31 -0.03
N GLN A 50 -9.74 1.75 0.55
CA GLN A 50 -10.96 0.95 0.59
C GLN A 50 -11.57 0.78 -0.79
N GLU A 51 -11.62 1.83 -1.61
CA GLU A 51 -12.06 1.77 -3.00
C GLU A 51 -11.23 0.75 -3.77
N ALA A 52 -9.90 0.89 -3.76
CA ALA A 52 -8.98 -0.01 -4.44
C ALA A 52 -9.09 -1.47 -3.93
N ARG A 53 -9.41 -1.69 -2.64
CA ARG A 53 -9.67 -3.03 -2.09
C ARG A 53 -10.95 -3.63 -2.64
N SER A 54 -11.99 -2.81 -2.79
CA SER A 54 -13.31 -3.21 -3.29
C SER A 54 -13.37 -3.43 -4.80
N VAL A 55 -12.35 -3.02 -5.57
CA VAL A 55 -12.27 -3.31 -7.00
C VAL A 55 -12.29 -4.83 -7.22
N THR A 56 -13.25 -5.26 -8.04
CA THR A 56 -13.44 -6.63 -8.49
C THR A 56 -12.99 -6.79 -9.95
N LEU A 57 -12.74 -8.04 -10.36
CA LEU A 57 -12.19 -8.44 -11.67
C LEU A 57 -13.05 -9.56 -12.30
N ASP A 58 -14.33 -9.26 -12.52
CA ASP A 58 -15.34 -10.24 -12.93
C ASP A 58 -16.08 -9.87 -14.24
N ALA A 59 -15.68 -8.77 -14.91
CA ALA A 59 -16.38 -8.29 -16.10
C ALA A 59 -15.93 -8.98 -17.40
N ALA A 60 -14.73 -9.57 -17.41
CA ALA A 60 -14.18 -10.23 -18.60
C ALA A 60 -14.51 -11.73 -18.64
N ASP A 61 -15.04 -12.21 -19.77
CA ASP A 61 -15.26 -13.63 -20.04
C ASP A 61 -14.22 -14.17 -21.03
N PHE A 62 -13.28 -14.97 -20.52
CA PHE A 62 -12.19 -15.57 -21.30
C PHE A 62 -12.66 -16.59 -22.34
N THR A 63 -13.92 -17.02 -22.31
CA THR A 63 -14.47 -17.95 -23.32
C THR A 63 -15.00 -17.23 -24.57
N ARG A 64 -15.09 -15.90 -24.53
CA ARG A 64 -15.72 -15.08 -25.58
C ARG A 64 -14.78 -14.04 -26.20
N LEU A 65 -13.48 -14.21 -26.02
CA LEU A 65 -12.49 -13.29 -26.54
C LEU A 65 -12.41 -13.40 -28.07
N LYS A 66 -12.49 -12.27 -28.77
CA LYS A 66 -12.22 -12.19 -30.20
C LYS A 66 -10.75 -11.85 -30.43
N ASP A 67 -10.21 -12.35 -31.53
CA ASP A 67 -8.82 -12.11 -31.91
C ASP A 67 -8.61 -10.64 -32.28
N GLY A 68 -7.47 -10.09 -31.86
CA GLY A 68 -7.13 -8.69 -32.07
C GLY A 68 -6.15 -8.15 -31.02
N ALA A 69 -5.78 -6.89 -31.19
CA ALA A 69 -5.05 -6.12 -30.19
C ALA A 69 -5.98 -5.07 -29.58
N TYR A 70 -6.02 -5.01 -28.25
CA TYR A 70 -6.97 -4.21 -27.49
C TYR A 70 -6.23 -3.35 -26.47
N HIS A 71 -6.54 -2.06 -26.45
CA HIS A 71 -5.94 -1.11 -25.53
C HIS A 71 -6.81 -0.95 -24.30
N GLY A 72 -6.24 -1.23 -23.13
CA GLY A 72 -6.93 -1.20 -21.84
C GLY A 72 -6.41 -0.08 -20.96
N VAL A 73 -7.32 0.60 -20.27
CA VAL A 73 -6.98 1.74 -19.41
C VAL A 73 -7.59 1.57 -18.02
N TYR A 74 -6.78 1.80 -16.99
CA TYR A 74 -7.27 2.00 -15.64
C TYR A 74 -7.02 3.44 -15.20
N ALA A 75 -8.09 4.17 -14.87
CA ALA A 75 -8.01 5.60 -14.51
C ALA A 75 -7.29 5.87 -13.18
N GLY A 76 -7.11 4.86 -12.33
CA GLY A 76 -6.35 4.99 -11.08
C GLY A 76 -7.16 5.36 -9.84
N GLY A 77 -8.47 5.08 -9.82
CA GLY A 77 -9.35 5.38 -8.67
C GLY A 77 -9.70 6.86 -8.52
N MET A 78 -10.31 7.23 -7.38
CA MET A 78 -10.73 8.59 -7.06
C MET A 78 -9.60 9.63 -7.19
N TYR A 79 -8.36 9.29 -6.79
CA TYR A 79 -7.22 10.21 -6.86
C TYR A 79 -6.26 9.97 -8.03
N LYS A 80 -6.57 9.03 -8.94
CA LYS A 80 -5.74 8.70 -10.11
C LYS A 80 -4.30 8.27 -9.78
N TRP A 81 -4.03 7.77 -8.58
CA TRP A 81 -2.65 7.44 -8.16
C TRP A 81 -2.09 6.17 -8.77
N ARG A 82 -2.94 5.33 -9.36
CA ARG A 82 -2.56 4.05 -9.96
C ARG A 82 -2.92 3.95 -11.43
N THR A 83 -2.98 5.09 -12.13
CA THR A 83 -3.28 5.10 -13.56
C THR A 83 -2.26 4.26 -14.30
N ASN A 84 -2.75 3.39 -15.15
CA ASN A 84 -1.92 2.56 -16.02
C ASN A 84 -2.70 2.15 -17.27
N GLU A 85 -1.94 1.80 -18.29
CA GLU A 85 -2.42 1.44 -19.62
C GLU A 85 -1.64 0.21 -20.10
N CYS A 86 -2.33 -0.69 -20.79
CA CYS A 86 -1.72 -1.87 -21.37
C CYS A 86 -2.35 -2.23 -22.72
N ASP A 87 -1.58 -2.87 -23.59
CA ASP A 87 -2.08 -3.50 -24.80
C ASP A 87 -2.20 -5.00 -24.56
N VAL A 88 -3.34 -5.58 -24.92
CA VAL A 88 -3.63 -7.02 -24.80
C VAL A 88 -3.82 -7.59 -26.19
N THR A 89 -3.06 -8.64 -26.51
CA THR A 89 -3.21 -9.39 -27.76
C THR A 89 -3.98 -10.68 -27.50
N VAL A 90 -5.03 -10.89 -28.29
CA VAL A 90 -5.82 -12.12 -28.31
C VAL A 90 -5.62 -12.82 -29.66
N ALA A 91 -5.30 -14.11 -29.62
CA ALA A 91 -5.23 -14.95 -30.81
C ALA A 91 -5.77 -16.36 -30.53
N GLY A 92 -6.59 -16.89 -31.43
CA GLY A 92 -7.28 -18.17 -31.25
C GLY A 92 -8.22 -18.17 -30.04
N GLY A 93 -8.82 -17.02 -29.70
CA GLY A 93 -9.68 -16.84 -28.53
C GLY A 93 -8.95 -16.91 -27.18
N LYS A 94 -7.62 -16.75 -27.17
CA LYS A 94 -6.79 -16.76 -25.97
C LYS A 94 -5.93 -15.52 -25.88
N VAL A 95 -5.67 -15.06 -24.66
CA VAL A 95 -4.69 -13.99 -24.42
C VAL A 95 -3.29 -14.52 -24.68
N THR A 96 -2.57 -13.93 -25.63
CA THR A 96 -1.22 -14.37 -26.00
C THR A 96 -0.13 -13.40 -25.58
N ASP A 97 -0.46 -12.14 -25.38
CA ASP A 97 0.48 -11.11 -24.96
C ASP A 97 -0.21 -9.99 -24.19
N ILE A 98 0.51 -9.39 -23.24
CA ILE A 98 0.08 -8.20 -22.51
C ILE A 98 1.31 -7.31 -22.32
N ALA A 99 1.29 -6.12 -22.92
CA ALA A 99 2.36 -5.15 -22.84
C ALA A 99 1.96 -3.95 -21.99
N LEU A 100 2.79 -3.55 -21.03
CA LEU A 100 2.59 -2.30 -20.29
C LEU A 100 2.93 -1.11 -21.21
N VAL A 101 1.97 -0.21 -21.41
CA VAL A 101 2.13 0.99 -22.26
C VAL A 101 2.52 2.19 -21.41
N ALA A 102 1.80 2.40 -20.30
CA ALA A 102 2.04 3.51 -19.39
C ALA A 102 1.70 3.13 -17.95
N SER A 103 2.42 3.70 -16.99
CA SER A 103 2.14 3.53 -15.57
C SER A 103 2.66 4.73 -14.78
N GLN A 104 1.90 5.18 -13.79
CA GLN A 104 2.36 6.18 -12.81
C GLN A 104 3.12 5.56 -11.63
N ASN A 105 3.24 4.23 -11.57
CA ASN A 105 3.89 3.51 -10.48
C ASN A 105 5.43 3.52 -10.60
N LEU A 106 6.12 3.09 -9.56
CA LEU A 106 7.58 3.01 -9.53
C LEU A 106 8.11 1.89 -10.45
N ALA A 107 9.34 2.01 -10.94
CA ALA A 107 9.94 1.01 -11.84
C ALA A 107 9.95 -0.43 -11.27
N ALA A 108 10.17 -0.59 -9.96
CA ALA A 108 10.07 -1.90 -9.32
C ALA A 108 8.64 -2.49 -9.37
N GLU A 109 7.61 -1.63 -9.34
CA GLU A 109 6.22 -2.04 -9.49
C GLU A 109 5.86 -2.35 -10.96
N THR A 110 6.58 -1.79 -11.94
CA THR A 110 6.46 -2.17 -13.35
C THR A 110 7.00 -3.57 -13.61
N ALA A 111 8.16 -3.93 -13.06
CA ALA A 111 8.69 -5.31 -13.18
C ALA A 111 7.71 -6.34 -12.57
N ASN A 112 7.05 -5.97 -11.47
CA ASN A 112 5.98 -6.75 -10.87
C ASN A 112 4.73 -6.87 -11.76
N ALA A 113 4.47 -5.90 -12.63
CA ALA A 113 3.37 -5.92 -13.58
C ALA A 113 3.60 -6.97 -14.67
N GLU A 114 4.80 -7.01 -15.25
CA GLU A 114 5.17 -8.01 -16.27
C GLU A 114 5.03 -9.44 -15.72
N MET A 115 5.54 -9.70 -14.52
CA MET A 115 5.36 -10.99 -13.85
C MET A 115 3.89 -11.34 -13.59
N LEU A 116 3.05 -10.34 -13.33
CA LEU A 116 1.62 -10.53 -13.11
C LEU A 116 0.90 -10.83 -14.43
N TYR A 117 1.29 -10.17 -15.52
CA TYR A 117 0.76 -10.40 -16.86
C TYR A 117 1.08 -11.80 -17.38
N ASP A 118 2.31 -12.29 -17.16
CA ASP A 118 2.68 -13.66 -17.49
C ASP A 118 1.76 -14.69 -16.80
N ARG A 119 1.40 -14.44 -15.53
CA ARG A 119 0.45 -15.29 -14.81
C ARG A 119 -0.93 -15.26 -15.42
N VAL A 120 -1.41 -14.10 -15.86
CA VAL A 120 -2.71 -13.99 -16.56
C VAL A 120 -2.69 -14.78 -17.86
N ILE A 121 -1.62 -14.66 -18.64
CA ILE A 121 -1.47 -15.40 -19.90
C ILE A 121 -1.42 -16.91 -19.64
N GLN A 122 -0.69 -17.37 -18.62
CA GLN A 122 -0.60 -18.79 -18.29
C GLN A 122 -1.93 -19.34 -17.74
N ALA A 123 -2.60 -18.59 -16.87
CA ALA A 123 -3.84 -19.02 -16.23
C ALA A 123 -5.09 -18.83 -17.12
N GLN A 124 -5.01 -17.95 -18.13
CA GLN A 124 -6.16 -17.44 -18.89
C GLN A 124 -7.28 -16.96 -17.96
N SER A 125 -6.90 -16.19 -16.94
CA SER A 125 -7.80 -15.68 -15.92
C SER A 125 -7.21 -14.44 -15.26
N LEU A 126 -8.08 -13.51 -14.83
CA LEU A 126 -7.69 -12.38 -13.98
C LEU A 126 -7.64 -12.74 -12.49
N GLN A 127 -8.10 -13.94 -12.11
CA GLN A 127 -8.05 -14.47 -10.75
C GLN A 127 -6.65 -15.03 -10.42
N VAL A 128 -5.63 -14.22 -10.60
CA VAL A 128 -4.24 -14.56 -10.28
C VAL A 128 -3.81 -13.88 -8.99
N ASP A 129 -2.96 -14.55 -8.21
CA ASP A 129 -2.46 -14.00 -6.97
C ASP A 129 -1.59 -12.76 -7.23
N THR A 130 -1.98 -11.64 -6.64
CA THR A 130 -1.16 -10.43 -6.61
C THR A 130 0.06 -10.63 -5.72
N ILE A 131 1.17 -9.96 -6.04
CA ILE A 131 2.41 -10.04 -5.25
C ILE A 131 2.16 -9.52 -3.82
N SER A 132 2.62 -10.30 -2.83
CA SER A 132 2.50 -9.98 -1.41
C SER A 132 2.97 -8.56 -1.12
N GLY A 133 2.09 -7.73 -0.54
CA GLY A 133 2.37 -6.32 -0.21
C GLY A 133 2.06 -5.32 -1.33
N ALA A 134 1.75 -5.76 -2.55
CA ALA A 134 1.41 -4.91 -3.69
C ALA A 134 0.02 -5.20 -4.27
N THR A 135 -0.91 -5.69 -3.45
CA THR A 135 -2.25 -6.13 -3.90
C THR A 135 -3.05 -5.04 -4.62
N LEU A 136 -3.00 -3.80 -4.13
CA LEU A 136 -3.75 -2.69 -4.77
C LEU A 136 -3.14 -2.27 -6.11
N THR A 137 -1.81 -2.25 -6.18
CA THR A 137 -1.10 -1.98 -7.43
C THR A 137 -1.35 -3.11 -8.45
N GLY A 138 -1.29 -4.37 -8.01
CA GLY A 138 -1.60 -5.52 -8.87
C GLY A 138 -3.03 -5.50 -9.41
N LYS A 139 -4.02 -5.19 -8.56
CA LYS A 139 -5.42 -5.02 -9.01
C LYS A 139 -5.57 -3.89 -10.03
N ALA A 140 -4.83 -2.78 -9.87
CA ALA A 140 -4.87 -1.67 -10.81
C ALA A 140 -4.39 -2.08 -12.21
N TYR A 141 -3.33 -2.88 -12.30
CA TYR A 141 -2.84 -3.43 -13.58
C TYR A 141 -3.85 -4.41 -14.19
N LEU A 142 -4.37 -5.35 -13.39
CA LEU A 142 -5.38 -6.30 -13.87
C LEU A 142 -6.67 -5.63 -14.33
N LYS A 143 -7.00 -4.43 -13.80
CA LYS A 143 -8.18 -3.69 -14.22
C LYS A 143 -8.02 -3.06 -15.61
N ALA A 144 -6.82 -2.63 -15.98
CA ALA A 144 -6.54 -2.21 -17.35
C ALA A 144 -6.64 -3.39 -18.32
N VAL A 145 -6.12 -4.57 -17.92
CA VAL A 145 -6.27 -5.80 -18.70
C VAL A 145 -7.74 -6.18 -18.86
N GLU A 146 -8.54 -6.11 -17.79
CA GLU A 146 -9.98 -6.39 -17.85
C GLU A 146 -10.69 -5.47 -18.85
N ASP A 147 -10.37 -4.17 -18.84
CA ASP A 147 -10.96 -3.20 -19.76
C ASP A 147 -10.68 -3.59 -21.23
N ALA A 148 -9.43 -3.94 -21.56
CA ALA A 148 -9.07 -4.45 -22.89
C ALA A 148 -9.85 -5.74 -23.26
N LEU A 149 -9.98 -6.68 -22.32
CA LEU A 149 -10.70 -7.94 -22.55
C LEU A 149 -12.22 -7.75 -22.67
N VAL A 150 -12.80 -6.76 -22.01
CA VAL A 150 -14.22 -6.41 -22.21
C VAL A 150 -14.44 -5.85 -23.62
N GLN A 151 -13.49 -5.07 -24.14
CA GLN A 151 -13.55 -4.57 -25.51
C GLN A 151 -13.45 -5.70 -26.54
N SER A 152 -12.65 -6.74 -26.28
CA SER A 152 -12.51 -7.89 -27.20
C SER A 152 -13.76 -8.75 -27.33
N GLN A 153 -14.72 -8.63 -26.42
CA GLN A 153 -15.96 -9.40 -26.45
C GLN A 153 -17.10 -8.72 -27.24
N ARG A 154 -16.93 -7.45 -27.62
CA ARG A 154 -17.93 -6.68 -28.37
C ARG A 154 -17.92 -7.07 -29.84
#